data_AF-V9IMP2-F1
#
_entry.id   AF-V9IMP2-F1
#
_cell.length_a   1.000
_cell.length_b   1.000
_cell.length_c   1.000
_cell.angle_alpha   90.00
_cell.angle_beta   90.00
_cell.angle_gamma   90.00
#
_symmetry.space_group_name_H-M   'P 1'
#
loop_
_entity.id
_entity.type
_entity.pdbx_description
1 polymer ?
#
loop_
_entity_poly.entity_id
_entity_poly.type
_entity_poly.pdbx_seq_one_letter_code
_entity_poly.pdbx_strand_id
1 'polypeptide(L)'
;MTEHKILFHSASYSRLTEGCRALTALMYPFRYTHVYIPLLPAALVEVLSTPTPFIMGVHSSLKHEVTELMDVIVADLDGGSIMVPDGVSLSLLPEPLLSQTQDALSLVLQPELSCADYAFPPLATRAPHSPMLDKELRAVFMRTFAQLLQGYRSCLTLIRIHPKPVITFHKLS
;
A
#
# COMPACT_ATOMS: atom_id res chain seq x y z
N MET A 1 7.88 2.14 5.35
CA MET A 1 6.63 1.56 5.90
C MET A 1 5.86 2.72 6.48
N THR A 2 4.58 2.89 6.12
CA THR A 2 3.88 4.16 6.34
C THR A 2 3.69 4.42 7.84
N GLU A 3 4.29 5.49 8.35
CA GLU A 3 4.03 6.00 9.70
C GLU A 3 2.82 6.96 9.71
N HIS A 4 1.94 6.82 8.71
CA HIS A 4 0.77 7.67 8.52
C HIS A 4 -0.50 6.98 9.03
N LYS A 5 -1.50 7.80 9.37
CA LYS A 5 -2.87 7.37 9.65
C LYS A 5 -3.62 7.24 8.34
N ILE A 6 -4.07 6.02 8.01
CA ILE A 6 -4.78 5.71 6.77
C ILE A 6 -6.19 5.27 7.12
N LEU A 7 -7.18 5.97 6.57
CA LEU A 7 -8.59 5.71 6.78
C LEU A 7 -9.27 5.37 5.45
N PHE A 8 -9.80 4.17 5.34
CA PHE A 8 -10.68 3.78 4.24
C PHE A 8 -12.11 4.23 4.54
N HIS A 9 -12.77 4.82 3.55
CA HIS A 9 -14.16 5.26 3.63
C HIS A 9 -15.00 4.53 2.58
N SER A 10 -16.15 3.98 2.98
CA SER A 10 -17.11 3.34 2.07
C SER A 10 -18.46 3.05 2.75
N ALA A 11 -19.54 3.01 1.97
CA ALA A 11 -20.84 2.49 2.39
C ALA A 11 -20.89 0.95 2.41
N SER A 12 -19.84 0.27 1.92
CA SER A 12 -19.74 -1.19 1.90
C SER A 12 -18.71 -1.70 2.89
N TYR A 13 -19.17 -2.42 3.92
CA TYR A 13 -18.30 -3.11 4.88
C TYR A 13 -17.34 -4.11 4.21
N SER A 14 -17.77 -4.73 3.11
CA SER A 14 -16.93 -5.64 2.32
C SER A 14 -15.77 -4.87 1.68
N ARG A 15 -16.03 -3.73 1.03
CA ARG A 15 -14.98 -2.89 0.44
C ARG A 15 -13.99 -2.38 1.50
N LEU A 16 -14.47 -1.97 2.67
CA LEU A 16 -13.60 -1.55 3.78
C LEU A 16 -12.66 -2.68 4.21
N THR A 17 -13.22 -3.87 4.45
CA THR A 17 -12.45 -5.03 4.91
C THR A 17 -11.42 -5.46 3.87
N GLU A 18 -11.85 -5.61 2.62
CA GLU A 18 -10.98 -6.04 1.53
C GLU A 18 -9.94 -4.97 1.14
N GLY A 19 -10.28 -3.68 1.22
CA GLY A 19 -9.34 -2.58 0.98
C GLY A 19 -8.21 -2.54 2.02
N CYS A 20 -8.56 -2.62 3.30
CA CYS A 20 -7.57 -2.70 4.38
C CYS A 20 -6.67 -3.95 4.25
N ARG A 21 -7.29 -5.09 3.92
CA ARG A 21 -6.58 -6.36 3.73
C ARG A 21 -5.67 -6.31 2.50
N ALA A 22 -6.12 -5.73 1.40
CA ALA A 22 -5.34 -5.58 0.18
C ALA A 22 -4.10 -4.71 0.44
N LEU A 23 -4.27 -3.56 1.11
CA LEU A 23 -3.14 -2.70 1.46
C LEU A 23 -2.08 -3.45 2.27
N THR A 24 -2.50 -4.14 3.34
CA THR A 24 -1.56 -4.91 4.17
C THR A 24 -0.92 -6.09 3.44
N ALA A 25 -1.63 -6.74 2.51
CA ALA A 25 -1.08 -7.80 1.67
C ALA A 25 -0.04 -7.28 0.67
N LEU A 26 -0.27 -6.10 0.09
CA LEU A 26 0.66 -5.45 -0.84
C LEU A 26 1.93 -4.97 -0.15
N MET A 27 1.98 -4.88 1.19
CA MET A 27 3.18 -4.51 1.97
C MET A 27 4.20 -5.65 2.11
N TYR A 28 3.89 -6.88 1.69
CA TYR A 28 4.83 -8.00 1.75
C TYR A 28 6.16 -7.65 1.04
N PRO A 29 7.34 -7.91 1.65
CA PRO A 29 7.60 -8.81 2.78
C PRO A 29 7.45 -8.17 4.16
N PHE A 30 7.13 -6.88 4.23
CA PHE A 30 6.97 -6.20 5.49
C PHE A 30 5.64 -6.56 6.15
N ARG A 31 5.64 -6.49 7.48
CA ARG A 31 4.44 -6.68 8.30
C ARG A 31 4.04 -5.32 8.87
N TYR A 32 2.77 -4.99 8.72
CA TYR A 32 2.20 -3.85 9.44
C TYR A 32 2.11 -4.19 10.93
N THR A 33 2.60 -3.29 11.78
CA THR A 33 2.73 -3.52 13.23
C THR A 33 1.97 -2.51 14.09
N HIS A 34 1.29 -1.56 13.47
CA HIS A 34 0.49 -0.55 14.20
C HIS A 34 -0.99 -0.96 14.26
N VAL A 35 -1.86 -0.02 14.66
CA VAL A 35 -3.28 -0.29 14.89
C VAL A 35 -3.99 -0.62 13.59
N TYR A 36 -4.67 -1.77 13.55
CA TYR A 36 -5.39 -2.27 12.38
C TYR A 36 -6.84 -2.59 12.76
N ILE A 37 -7.79 -1.77 12.30
CA ILE A 37 -9.23 -1.92 12.58
C ILE A 37 -10.03 -1.73 11.27
N PRO A 38 -10.19 -2.79 10.45
CA PRO A 38 -10.81 -2.68 9.13
C PRO A 38 -12.24 -2.14 9.14
N LEU A 39 -12.95 -2.34 10.25
CA LEU A 39 -14.29 -1.82 10.50
C LEU A 39 -14.31 -1.15 11.87
N LEU A 40 -14.19 0.17 11.89
CA LEU A 40 -14.24 0.96 13.11
C LEU A 40 -15.70 1.09 13.60
N PRO A 41 -16.03 0.60 14.81
CA PRO A 41 -17.35 0.81 15.39
C PRO A 41 -17.60 2.29 15.66
N ALA A 42 -18.84 2.75 15.50
CA ALA A 42 -19.22 4.15 15.75
C ALA A 42 -18.86 4.64 17.16
N ALA A 43 -18.98 3.78 18.17
CA ALA A 43 -18.62 4.09 19.55
C ALA A 43 -17.13 4.40 19.77
N LEU A 44 -16.26 4.06 18.80
CA LEU A 44 -14.81 4.26 18.87
C LEU A 44 -14.32 5.29 17.86
N VAL A 45 -15.21 6.14 17.30
CA VAL A 45 -14.82 7.12 16.28
C VAL A 45 -13.77 8.13 16.78
N GLU A 46 -13.79 8.44 18.08
CA GLU A 46 -12.79 9.28 18.75
C GLU A 46 -11.35 8.76 18.62
N VAL A 47 -11.17 7.46 18.37
CA VAL A 47 -9.84 6.85 18.18
C VAL A 47 -9.15 7.39 16.92
N LEU A 48 -9.88 7.96 15.96
CA LEU A 48 -9.29 8.60 14.78
C LEU A 48 -8.38 9.78 15.12
N SER A 49 -8.58 10.44 16.27
CA SER A 49 -7.74 11.55 16.74
C SER A 49 -6.48 11.09 17.48
N THR A 50 -6.28 9.79 17.69
CA THR A 50 -5.09 9.28 18.40
C THR A 50 -3.81 9.59 17.64
N PRO A 51 -2.68 9.85 18.32
CA PRO A 51 -1.42 10.19 17.64
C PRO A 51 -0.74 8.98 16.98
N THR A 52 -1.19 7.75 17.27
CA THR A 52 -0.57 6.52 16.76
C THR A 52 -0.95 6.27 15.30
N PRO A 53 -0.01 5.82 14.45
CA PRO A 53 -0.35 5.37 13.10
C PRO A 53 -1.40 4.26 13.12
N PHE A 54 -2.29 4.27 12.14
CA PHE A 54 -3.32 3.24 12.00
C PHE A 54 -3.69 2.98 10.54
N ILE A 55 -4.27 1.80 10.30
CA ILE A 55 -5.08 1.48 9.14
C ILE A 55 -6.48 1.13 9.66
N MET A 56 -7.46 1.95 9.32
CA MET A 56 -8.84 1.73 9.74
C MET A 56 -9.82 1.88 8.57
N GLY A 57 -11.00 1.30 8.70
CA GLY A 57 -12.10 1.53 7.77
C GLY A 57 -13.33 2.08 8.49
N VAL A 58 -13.96 3.10 7.91
CA VAL A 58 -15.14 3.77 8.47
C VAL A 58 -16.30 3.75 7.47
N HIS A 59 -17.49 3.43 7.98
CA HIS A 59 -18.70 3.42 7.19
C HIS A 59 -19.17 4.85 6.88
N SER A 60 -19.73 5.07 5.68
CA SER A 60 -20.19 6.40 5.22
C SER A 60 -21.22 7.08 6.14
N SER A 61 -21.89 6.35 7.02
CA SER A 61 -22.78 6.93 8.04
C SER A 61 -22.05 7.83 9.05
N LEU A 62 -20.73 7.70 9.18
CA LEU A 62 -19.89 8.48 10.10
C LEU A 62 -19.07 9.55 9.36
N LYS A 63 -19.40 9.87 8.11
CA LYS A 63 -18.62 10.78 7.25
C LYS A 63 -18.38 12.16 7.87
N HIS A 64 -19.32 12.68 8.67
CA HIS A 64 -19.17 13.97 9.35
C HIS A 64 -18.02 13.98 10.36
N GLU A 65 -17.75 12.86 11.03
CA GLU A 65 -16.65 12.73 12.00
C GLU A 65 -15.28 12.70 11.30
N VAL A 66 -15.25 12.40 10.00
CA VAL A 66 -14.02 12.29 9.21
C VAL A 66 -13.54 13.66 8.70
N THR A 67 -14.45 14.61 8.48
CA THR A 67 -14.12 15.90 7.85
C THR A 67 -13.25 16.82 8.70
N GLU A 68 -13.12 16.54 10.00
CA GLU A 68 -12.36 17.37 10.94
C GLU A 68 -10.91 16.88 11.15
N LEU A 69 -10.52 15.77 10.52
CA LEU A 69 -9.20 15.15 10.73
C LEU A 69 -8.12 15.82 9.88
N MET A 70 -7.11 16.42 10.53
CA MET A 70 -6.04 17.18 9.85
C MET A 70 -4.79 16.37 9.52
N ASP A 71 -4.66 15.13 10.04
CA ASP A 71 -3.47 14.29 9.90
C ASP A 71 -3.77 12.86 9.45
N VAL A 72 -4.97 12.64 8.88
CA VAL A 72 -5.44 11.35 8.41
C VAL A 72 -5.58 11.36 6.89
N ILE A 73 -4.89 10.42 6.23
CA ILE A 73 -5.04 10.18 4.80
C ILE A 73 -6.34 9.40 4.58
N VAL A 74 -7.25 9.93 3.78
CA VAL A 74 -8.56 9.30 3.54
C VAL A 74 -8.60 8.71 2.13
N ALA A 75 -8.84 7.41 2.04
CA ALA A 75 -9.10 6.70 0.79
C ALA A 75 -10.60 6.42 0.65
N ASP A 76 -11.28 7.20 -0.20
CA ASP A 76 -12.70 7.01 -0.51
C ASP A 76 -12.86 5.93 -1.57
N LEU A 77 -13.28 4.74 -1.14
CA LEU A 77 -13.47 3.57 -2.01
C LEU A 77 -14.74 3.65 -2.85
N ASP A 78 -15.68 4.53 -2.50
CA ASP A 78 -16.91 4.73 -3.27
C ASP A 78 -16.71 5.76 -4.37
N GLY A 79 -16.04 6.87 -4.05
CA GLY A 79 -15.70 7.93 -4.99
C GLY A 79 -14.43 7.68 -5.80
N GLY A 80 -13.58 6.72 -5.40
CA GLY A 80 -12.32 6.43 -6.07
C GLY A 80 -11.27 7.53 -5.92
N SER A 81 -11.22 8.20 -4.76
CA SER A 81 -10.34 9.33 -4.51
C SER A 81 -9.47 9.13 -3.26
N ILE A 82 -8.33 9.82 -3.22
CA ILE A 82 -7.43 9.86 -2.07
C ILE A 82 -7.27 11.32 -1.65
N MET A 83 -7.57 11.61 -0.40
CA MET A 83 -7.37 12.92 0.21
C MET A 83 -6.15 12.84 1.14
N VAL A 84 -5.14 13.65 0.85
CA VAL A 84 -3.94 13.78 1.68
C VAL A 84 -3.98 15.17 2.33
N PRO A 85 -3.99 15.27 3.66
CA PRO A 85 -3.98 16.57 4.33
C PRO A 85 -2.68 17.35 4.07
N ASP A 86 -2.77 18.68 4.04
CA ASP A 86 -1.62 19.57 3.74
C ASP A 86 -0.42 19.37 4.69
N GLY A 87 -0.69 18.97 5.94
CA GLY A 87 0.35 18.68 6.94
C GLY A 87 1.08 17.35 6.74
N VAL A 88 0.64 16.50 5.80
CA VAL A 88 1.19 15.16 5.57
C VAL A 88 2.08 15.16 4.32
N SER A 89 3.38 14.98 4.55
CA SER A 89 4.36 14.77 3.48
C SER A 89 4.47 13.28 3.12
N LEU A 90 4.23 12.96 1.84
CA LEU A 90 4.45 11.62 1.30
C LEU A 90 5.79 11.57 0.55
N SER A 91 6.70 10.72 1.02
CA SER A 91 7.95 10.45 0.30
C SER A 91 7.67 9.58 -0.92
N LEU A 92 8.07 10.06 -2.11
CA LEU A 92 8.00 9.28 -3.34
C LEU A 92 9.11 8.22 -3.38
N LEU A 93 8.86 7.16 -4.15
CA LEU A 93 9.92 6.21 -4.53
C LEU A 93 10.98 6.95 -5.35
N PRO A 94 12.28 6.62 -5.19
CA PRO A 94 13.33 7.21 -6.01
C PRO A 94 13.19 6.76 -7.46
N GLU A 95 13.58 7.60 -8.41
CA GLU A 95 13.72 7.16 -9.81
C GLU A 95 14.96 6.25 -9.98
N PRO A 96 14.94 5.26 -10.89
CA PRO A 96 13.87 4.94 -11.86
C PRO A 96 12.78 4.02 -11.28
N LEU A 97 12.79 3.73 -9.98
CA LEU A 97 11.92 2.73 -9.38
C LEU A 97 10.44 3.15 -9.40
N LEU A 98 10.17 4.45 -9.26
CA LEU A 98 8.82 5.00 -9.33
C LEU A 98 8.18 4.74 -10.70
N SER A 99 8.82 5.24 -11.77
CA SER A 99 8.34 5.06 -13.15
C SER A 99 8.18 3.59 -13.51
N GLN A 100 9.17 2.75 -13.22
CA GLN A 100 9.08 1.30 -13.48
C GLN A 100 7.92 0.62 -12.75
N THR A 101 7.63 1.04 -11.52
CA THR A 101 6.50 0.49 -10.74
C THR A 101 5.17 0.93 -11.35
N GLN A 102 5.05 2.20 -11.75
CA GLN A 102 3.84 2.72 -12.40
C GLN A 102 3.57 2.04 -13.74
N ASP A 103 4.59 1.86 -14.58
CA ASP A 103 4.47 1.18 -15.87
C ASP A 103 4.03 -0.28 -15.69
N ALA A 104 4.66 -0.99 -14.76
CA ALA A 104 4.32 -2.38 -14.47
C ALA A 104 2.90 -2.54 -13.92
N LEU A 105 2.44 -1.64 -13.03
CA LEU A 105 1.05 -1.64 -12.55
C LEU A 105 0.06 -1.34 -13.67
N SER A 106 0.39 -0.40 -14.55
CA SER A 106 -0.47 0.00 -15.67
C SER A 106 -0.70 -1.18 -16.62
N LEU A 107 0.36 -1.92 -16.97
CA LEU A 107 0.25 -3.12 -17.81
C LEU A 107 -0.56 -4.25 -17.17
N VAL A 108 -0.50 -4.40 -15.84
CA VAL A 108 -1.27 -5.42 -15.11
C VAL A 108 -2.75 -5.04 -15.00
N LEU A 109 -3.04 -3.77 -14.72
CA LEU A 109 -4.41 -3.27 -14.55
C LEU A 109 -5.13 -3.05 -15.88
N GLN A 110 -4.38 -2.74 -16.93
CA GLN A 110 -4.88 -2.44 -18.26
C GLN A 110 -4.04 -3.19 -19.32
N PRO A 111 -4.23 -4.50 -19.48
CA PRO A 111 -3.44 -5.32 -20.39
C PRO A 111 -3.48 -4.83 -21.85
N GLU A 112 -4.54 -4.11 -22.22
CA GLU A 112 -4.72 -3.55 -23.56
C GLU A 112 -3.65 -2.51 -23.90
N LEU A 113 -3.01 -1.87 -22.91
CA LEU A 113 -1.91 -0.93 -23.16
C LEU A 113 -0.71 -1.61 -23.82
N SER A 114 -0.52 -2.92 -23.63
CA SER A 114 0.58 -3.66 -24.26
C SER A 114 0.56 -3.63 -25.79
N CYS A 115 -0.61 -3.39 -26.38
CA CYS A 115 -0.81 -3.31 -27.81
C CYS A 115 -1.26 -1.93 -28.31
N ALA A 116 -1.24 -0.90 -27.45
CA ALA A 116 -1.76 0.43 -27.80
C ALA A 116 -1.02 1.09 -28.98
N ASP A 117 0.27 0.78 -29.16
CA ASP A 117 1.10 1.37 -30.20
C ASP A 117 1.03 0.65 -31.56
N TYR A 118 0.33 -0.48 -31.67
CA TYR A 118 0.20 -1.18 -32.94
C TYR A 118 -0.81 -0.48 -33.86
N ALA A 119 -0.36 -0.06 -35.05
CA ALA A 119 -1.23 0.49 -36.08
C ALA A 119 -2.33 -0.49 -36.54
N PHE A 120 -2.07 -1.80 -36.42
CA PHE A 120 -3.01 -2.88 -36.69
C PHE A 120 -3.01 -3.84 -35.49
N PRO A 121 -3.75 -3.54 -34.42
CA PRO A 121 -3.79 -4.40 -33.26
C PRO A 121 -4.41 -5.74 -33.65
N PRO A 122 -3.87 -6.88 -33.16
CA PRO A 122 -4.56 -8.16 -33.31
C PRO A 122 -5.97 -8.03 -32.71
N LEU A 123 -6.96 -8.76 -33.26
CA LEU A 123 -8.32 -8.79 -32.70
C LEU A 123 -8.23 -9.23 -31.23
N ALA A 124 -8.17 -8.25 -30.33
CA ALA A 124 -7.94 -8.47 -28.92
C ALA A 124 -9.13 -9.26 -28.42
N THR A 125 -8.92 -10.56 -28.20
CA THR A 125 -9.82 -11.32 -27.34
C THR A 125 -9.62 -10.68 -25.98
N ARG A 126 -10.58 -9.83 -25.57
CA ARG A 126 -10.72 -9.33 -24.20
C ARG A 126 -10.57 -10.55 -23.29
N ALA A 127 -9.37 -10.79 -22.80
CA ALA A 127 -9.17 -11.84 -21.83
C ALA A 127 -9.91 -11.33 -20.60
N PRO A 128 -10.92 -12.07 -20.08
CA PRO A 128 -11.45 -11.74 -18.76
C PRO A 128 -10.28 -11.66 -17.79
N HIS A 129 -10.34 -10.74 -16.82
CA HIS A 129 -9.28 -10.53 -15.82
C HIS A 129 -8.65 -11.87 -15.46
N SER A 130 -7.34 -11.98 -15.71
CA SER A 130 -6.61 -13.22 -15.49
C SER A 130 -6.90 -13.72 -14.08
N PRO A 131 -7.12 -15.04 -13.87
CA PRO A 131 -7.19 -15.61 -12.53
C PRO A 131 -5.91 -15.35 -11.70
N MET A 132 -4.87 -14.78 -12.33
CA MET A 132 -3.60 -14.42 -11.72
C MET A 132 -3.43 -12.92 -11.44
N LEU A 133 -4.43 -12.05 -11.69
CA LEU A 133 -4.31 -10.59 -11.50
C LEU A 133 -3.77 -10.22 -10.11
N ASP A 134 -4.32 -10.80 -9.04
CA ASP A 134 -3.85 -10.58 -7.66
C ASP A 134 -2.37 -10.99 -7.50
N LYS A 135 -1.95 -12.10 -8.12
CA LYS A 135 -0.55 -12.57 -8.06
C LYS A 135 0.39 -11.63 -8.81
N GLU A 136 -0.04 -11.10 -9.96
CA GLU A 136 0.73 -10.16 -10.77
C GLU A 136 0.88 -8.81 -10.04
N LEU A 137 -0.20 -8.28 -9.47
CA LEU A 137 -0.16 -7.08 -8.64
C LEU A 137 0.82 -7.24 -7.47
N ARG A 138 0.69 -8.32 -6.70
CA ARG A 138 1.63 -8.60 -5.59
C ARG A 138 3.07 -8.74 -6.07
N ALA A 139 3.29 -9.39 -7.21
CA ALA A 139 4.62 -9.55 -7.77
C ALA A 139 5.27 -8.22 -8.14
N VAL A 140 4.50 -7.23 -8.60
CA VAL A 140 5.02 -5.87 -8.83
C VAL A 140 5.53 -5.27 -7.53
N PHE A 141 4.70 -5.20 -6.48
CA PHE A 141 5.11 -4.64 -5.18
C PHE A 141 6.30 -5.40 -4.55
N MET A 142 6.30 -6.73 -4.64
CA MET A 142 7.41 -7.56 -4.18
C MET A 142 8.73 -7.21 -4.87
N ARG A 143 8.71 -7.04 -6.20
CA ARG A 143 9.89 -6.63 -6.97
C ARG A 143 10.33 -5.21 -6.57
N THR A 144 9.39 -4.28 -6.46
CA THR A 144 9.66 -2.91 -6.04
C THR A 144 10.36 -2.87 -4.67
N PHE A 145 9.87 -3.62 -3.67
CA PHE A 145 10.53 -3.66 -2.36
C PHE A 145 11.88 -4.38 -2.37
N ALA A 146 12.03 -5.43 -3.17
CA ALA A 146 13.31 -6.11 -3.32
C ALA A 146 14.38 -5.18 -3.91
N GLN A 147 13.99 -4.33 -4.88
CA GLN A 147 14.85 -3.29 -5.47
C GLN A 147 15.10 -2.15 -4.49
N LEU A 148 14.08 -1.67 -3.78
CA LEU A 148 14.20 -0.59 -2.79
C LEU A 148 15.17 -0.96 -1.67
N LEU A 149 15.16 -2.22 -1.24
CA LEU A 149 16.07 -2.74 -0.22
C LEU A 149 17.35 -3.34 -0.81
N GLN A 150 17.62 -3.18 -2.11
CA GLN A 150 18.82 -3.72 -2.71
C GLN A 150 20.06 -3.19 -1.99
N GLY A 151 20.99 -4.08 -1.65
CA GLY A 151 22.20 -3.71 -0.90
C GLY A 151 22.06 -3.70 0.62
N TYR A 152 20.87 -3.92 1.20
CA TYR A 152 20.70 -3.95 2.68
C TYR A 152 21.63 -4.97 3.37
N ARG A 153 22.03 -6.04 2.67
CA ARG A 153 22.94 -7.05 3.20
C ARG A 153 24.33 -6.50 3.50
N SER A 154 24.75 -5.44 2.80
CA SER A 154 26.00 -4.73 3.09
C SER A 154 25.97 -4.01 4.45
N CYS A 155 24.78 -3.79 5.01
CA CYS A 155 24.56 -3.24 6.34
C CYS A 155 24.53 -4.32 7.43
N LEU A 156 24.65 -5.62 7.06
CA LEU A 156 24.65 -6.72 8.02
C LEU A 156 26.08 -7.06 8.46
N THR A 157 26.31 -7.07 9.77
CA THR A 157 27.58 -7.51 10.37
C THR A 157 27.38 -8.81 11.12
N LEU A 158 28.20 -9.81 10.79
CA LEU A 158 28.14 -11.14 11.38
C LEU A 158 29.20 -11.29 12.47
N ILE A 159 28.76 -11.33 13.72
CA ILE A 159 29.59 -11.43 14.91
C ILE A 159 29.74 -12.92 15.29
N ARG A 160 30.96 -13.46 15.21
CA ARG A 160 31.26 -14.89 15.45
C ARG A 160 31.89 -15.21 16.82
N ILE A 161 31.82 -14.28 17.78
CA ILE A 161 32.41 -14.48 19.12
C ILE A 161 31.56 -15.39 20.03
N HIS A 162 30.38 -15.83 19.57
CA HIS A 162 29.48 -16.72 20.29
C HIS A 162 29.29 -18.06 19.52
N PRO A 163 28.96 -19.17 20.20
CA PRO A 163 28.70 -20.46 19.54
C PRO A 163 27.61 -20.40 18.47
N LYS A 164 26.66 -19.47 18.62
CA LYS A 164 25.71 -19.11 17.57
C LYS A 164 26.10 -17.73 17.02
N PRO A 165 26.36 -17.58 15.71
CA PRO A 165 26.69 -16.29 15.13
C PRO A 165 25.53 -15.31 15.33
N VAL A 166 25.87 -14.08 15.74
CA VAL A 166 24.90 -12.99 15.93
C VAL A 166 24.97 -12.08 14.70
N ILE A 167 23.82 -11.80 14.08
CA ILE A 167 23.71 -10.88 12.95
C ILE A 167 23.18 -9.55 13.47
N THR A 168 23.91 -8.48 13.21
CA THR A 168 23.54 -7.11 13.59
C THR A 168 23.38 -6.25 12.35
N PHE A 169 22.49 -5.28 12.40
CA PHE A 169 22.30 -4.29 11.32
C PHE A 169 22.97 -2.99 11.75
N HIS A 170 23.95 -2.52 10.97
CA HIS A 170 24.57 -1.22 11.16
C HIS A 170 24.02 -0.26 10.11
N LYS A 171 23.36 0.81 10.58
CA LYS A 171 23.06 1.95 9.73
C LYS A 171 24.39 2.59 9.36
N LEU A 172 24.84 2.44 8.11
CA LEU A 172 25.94 3.25 7.61
C LEU A 172 25.50 4.71 7.74
N SER A 173 26.27 5.47 8.53
CA SER A 173 26.06 6.89 8.84
C SER A 173 26.24 7.78 7.63
#